data_AF-A0A7W0HW59-F1
#
_entry.id   AF-A0A7W0HW59-F1
#
_cell.length_a   1.000
_cell.length_b   1.000
_cell.length_c   1.000
_cell.angle_alpha   90.00
_cell.angle_beta   90.00
_cell.angle_gamma   90.00
#
_symmetry.space_group_name_H-M   'P 1'
#
loop_
_entity.id
_entity.type
_entity.pdbx_description
1 polymer ?
#
loop_
_entity_poly.entity_id
_entity_poly.type
_entity_poly.pdbx_seq_one_letter_code
_entity_poly.pdbx_strand_id
1 'polypeptide(L)'
;MTDPRSRRTGRPEVDALLDRADAEHEAVAELATVNQAEGIVSRARHADLALAHQELLERNRRAEAELEAATAAGDPDRVAAARLARDAAWATFDRFGRDLLRESAQLLTADLERQDALLSRVRTAWSAEDAAHEALARSPGASENSEGSEGSEGYDEGQG
;
A
#
# COMPACT_ATOMS: atom_id res chain seq x y z
N MET A 1 13.46 -5.01 18.52
CA MET A 1 13.53 -3.54 18.63
C MET A 1 14.89 -3.20 19.21
N THR A 2 15.78 -2.66 18.39
CA THR A 2 17.10 -2.19 18.85
C THR A 2 16.89 -0.94 19.71
N ASP A 3 17.61 -0.80 20.82
CA ASP A 3 17.49 0.36 21.71
C ASP A 3 17.80 1.65 20.92
N PRO A 4 16.87 2.63 20.82
CA PRO A 4 17.11 3.87 20.09
C PRO A 4 18.28 4.67 20.67
N ARG A 5 18.70 4.43 21.91
CA ARG A 5 19.91 5.00 22.50
C ARG A 5 21.20 4.37 21.98
N SER A 6 21.16 3.16 21.43
CA SER A 6 22.35 2.47 20.91
C SER A 6 22.84 3.00 19.57
N ARG A 7 22.07 3.87 18.90
CA ARG A 7 22.40 4.48 17.60
C ARG A 7 22.85 5.95 17.71
N ARG A 8 22.85 6.53 18.91
CA ARG A 8 23.28 7.92 19.10
C ARG A 8 24.76 8.02 18.77
N THR A 9 25.08 8.92 17.85
CA THR A 9 26.45 9.19 17.40
C THR A 9 27.12 10.28 18.24
N GLY A 10 26.37 10.96 19.11
CA GLY A 10 26.84 12.11 19.88
C GLY A 10 26.94 13.39 19.05
N ARG A 11 26.50 13.35 17.78
CA ARG A 11 26.51 14.48 16.85
C ARG A 11 25.05 14.87 16.58
N PRO A 12 24.58 16.02 17.10
CA PRO A 12 23.16 16.39 17.04
C PRO A 12 22.56 16.39 15.62
N GLU A 13 23.33 16.84 14.63
CA GLU A 13 22.88 16.90 13.23
C GLU A 13 22.71 15.50 12.61
N VAL A 14 23.65 14.59 12.86
CA VAL A 14 23.57 13.19 12.39
C VAL A 14 22.46 12.45 13.12
N ASP A 15 22.34 12.68 14.42
CA ASP A 15 21.30 12.06 15.25
C ASP A 15 19.90 12.52 14.84
N ALA A 16 19.72 13.78 14.44
CA ALA A 16 18.44 14.28 13.90
C ALA A 16 18.06 13.63 12.55
N LEU A 17 19.05 13.34 11.70
CA LEU A 17 18.82 12.61 10.44
C LEU A 17 18.45 11.15 10.69
N LEU A 18 19.11 10.49 11.65
CA LEU A 18 18.76 9.14 12.09
C LEU A 18 17.36 9.08 12.69
N ASP A 19 17.01 10.01 13.58
CA ASP A 19 15.68 10.12 14.17
C ASP A 19 14.61 10.33 13.08
N ARG A 20 14.90 11.14 12.05
CA ARG A 20 14.02 11.32 10.89
C ARG A 20 13.86 10.03 10.08
N ALA A 21 14.95 9.33 9.77
CA ALA A 21 14.90 8.08 9.02
C ALA A 21 14.06 7.02 9.77
N ASP A 22 14.26 6.88 11.08
CA ASP A 22 13.49 5.96 11.91
C ASP A 22 11.98 6.32 11.91
N ALA A 23 11.63 7.61 12.05
CA ALA A 23 10.23 8.06 11.97
C ALA A 23 9.60 7.80 10.59
N GLU A 24 10.37 7.94 9.52
CA GLU A 24 9.90 7.63 8.17
C GLU A 24 9.66 6.12 7.97
N HIS A 25 10.54 5.26 8.50
CA HIS A 25 10.35 3.82 8.49
C HIS A 25 9.13 3.37 9.31
N GLU A 26 8.91 3.98 10.47
CA GLU A 26 7.71 3.71 11.29
C GLU A 26 6.44 4.06 10.52
N ALA A 27 6.40 5.23 9.87
CA ALA A 27 5.26 5.64 9.06
C ALA A 27 5.03 4.73 7.84
N VAL A 28 6.09 4.21 7.21
CA VAL A 28 5.95 3.19 6.15
C VAL A 28 5.36 1.89 6.70
N ALA A 29 5.82 1.43 7.87
CA ALA A 29 5.33 0.20 8.50
C ALA A 29 3.85 0.30 8.88
N GLU A 30 3.42 1.44 9.42
CA GLU A 30 2.02 1.73 9.70
C GLU A 30 1.17 1.69 8.43
N LEU A 31 1.60 2.40 7.39
CA LEU A 31 0.87 2.47 6.11
C LEU A 31 0.80 1.10 5.42
N ALA A 32 1.88 0.31 5.48
CA ALA A 32 1.89 -1.06 4.95
C ALA A 32 0.89 -1.96 5.69
N THR A 33 0.77 -1.81 7.01
CA THR A 33 -0.19 -2.57 7.82
C THR A 33 -1.64 -2.22 7.46
N VAL A 34 -1.94 -0.93 7.33
CA VAL A 34 -3.26 -0.44 6.90
C VAL A 34 -3.60 -0.96 5.50
N ASN A 35 -2.67 -0.82 4.55
CA ASN A 35 -2.87 -1.27 3.18
C ASN A 35 -3.09 -2.80 3.09
N GLN A 36 -2.38 -3.58 3.90
CA GLN A 36 -2.61 -5.03 3.98
C GLN A 36 -4.02 -5.35 4.51
N ALA A 37 -4.47 -4.68 5.56
CA ALA A 37 -5.81 -4.88 6.12
C ALA A 37 -6.90 -4.52 5.10
N GLU A 38 -6.77 -3.37 4.45
CA GLU A 38 -7.70 -2.92 3.41
C GLU A 38 -7.70 -3.84 2.19
N GLY A 39 -6.54 -4.37 1.80
CA GLY A 39 -6.42 -5.36 0.75
C GLY A 39 -7.16 -6.67 1.07
N ILE A 40 -7.17 -7.11 2.34
CA ILE A 40 -7.95 -8.28 2.77
C ILE A 40 -9.46 -7.99 2.65
N VAL A 41 -9.90 -6.83 3.14
CA VAL A 41 -11.32 -6.42 3.09
C VAL A 41 -11.80 -6.28 1.64
N SER A 42 -11.00 -5.64 0.78
CA SER A 42 -11.31 -5.47 -0.64
C SER A 42 -11.44 -6.81 -1.36
N ARG A 43 -10.52 -7.76 -1.13
CA ARG A 43 -10.61 -9.11 -1.71
C ARG A 43 -11.84 -9.87 -1.24
N ALA A 44 -12.17 -9.81 0.05
CA ALA A 44 -13.38 -10.42 0.58
C ALA A 44 -14.63 -9.82 -0.11
N ARG A 45 -14.66 -8.50 -0.26
CA ARG A 45 -15.77 -7.82 -0.95
C ARG A 45 -15.90 -8.21 -2.42
N HIS A 46 -14.79 -8.36 -3.14
CA HIS A 46 -14.82 -8.86 -4.52
C HIS A 46 -15.37 -10.29 -4.61
N ALA A 47 -15.02 -11.16 -3.65
CA ALA A 47 -15.56 -12.52 -3.60
C ALA A 47 -17.08 -12.51 -3.37
N ASP A 48 -17.57 -11.70 -2.42
CA ASP A 48 -19.00 -11.56 -2.15
C ASP A 48 -19.78 -11.06 -3.39
N LEU A 49 -19.24 -10.06 -4.08
CA LEU A 49 -19.82 -9.54 -5.32
C LEU A 49 -19.87 -10.60 -6.43
N ALA A 50 -18.82 -11.40 -6.58
CA ALA A 50 -18.77 -12.47 -7.55
C ALA A 50 -19.82 -13.56 -7.27
N LEU A 51 -19.98 -13.95 -6.01
CA LEU A 51 -21.01 -14.91 -5.59
C LEU A 51 -22.41 -14.39 -5.86
N ALA A 52 -22.71 -13.15 -5.48
CA ALA A 52 -24.01 -12.54 -5.72
C ALA A 52 -24.34 -12.44 -7.22
N HIS A 53 -23.34 -12.11 -8.05
CA HIS A 53 -23.53 -12.09 -9.50
C HIS A 53 -23.81 -13.48 -10.08
N GLN A 54 -23.11 -14.50 -9.59
CA GLN A 54 -23.32 -15.89 -10.01
C GLN A 54 -24.74 -16.37 -9.67
N GLU A 55 -25.24 -16.06 -8.47
CA GLU A 55 -26.61 -16.42 -8.07
C GLU A 55 -27.67 -15.77 -8.98
N LEU A 56 -27.47 -14.50 -9.34
CA LEU A 56 -28.37 -13.79 -10.26
C LEU A 56 -28.31 -14.34 -11.68
N LEU A 57 -27.12 -14.73 -12.16
CA LEU A 57 -26.96 -15.39 -13.45
C LEU A 57 -27.72 -16.71 -13.49
N GLU A 58 -27.58 -17.53 -12.44
CA GLU A 58 -28.31 -18.80 -12.32
C GLU A 58 -29.83 -18.58 -12.27
N ARG A 59 -30.30 -17.55 -11.57
CA ARG A 59 -31.72 -17.19 -11.56
C ARG A 59 -32.22 -16.77 -12.96
N ASN A 60 -31.43 -15.98 -13.70
CA ASN A 60 -31.78 -15.59 -15.05
C ASN A 60 -31.86 -16.81 -15.99
N ARG A 61 -30.89 -17.72 -15.90
CA ARG A 61 -30.87 -18.98 -16.68
C ARG A 61 -32.10 -19.86 -16.40
N ARG A 62 -32.50 -19.97 -15.14
CA ARG A 62 -33.72 -20.72 -14.77
C ARG A 62 -34.97 -20.10 -15.38
N ALA A 63 -35.10 -18.77 -15.34
CA ALA A 63 -36.24 -18.08 -15.93
C ALA A 63 -36.28 -18.23 -17.47
N GLU A 64 -35.12 -18.27 -18.13
CA GLU A 64 -35.02 -18.58 -19.56
C GLU A 64 -35.48 -20.01 -19.86
N ALA A 65 -35.00 -21.00 -19.10
CA ALA A 65 -35.42 -22.40 -19.24
C ALA A 65 -36.93 -22.59 -18.98
N GLU A 66 -37.50 -21.88 -18.01
CA GLU A 66 -38.94 -21.91 -17.74
C GLU A 66 -39.76 -21.33 -18.91
N LEU A 67 -39.27 -20.27 -19.55
CA LEU A 67 -39.90 -19.70 -20.74
C LEU A 67 -39.85 -20.67 -21.92
N GLU A 68 -38.72 -21.33 -22.14
CA GLU A 68 -38.59 -22.37 -23.18
C GLU A 68 -39.58 -23.51 -22.93
N ALA A 69 -39.66 -24.00 -21.69
CA ALA A 69 -40.59 -25.07 -21.30
C ALA A 69 -42.06 -24.66 -21.46
N ALA A 70 -42.43 -23.43 -21.06
CA ALA A 70 -43.78 -22.90 -21.25
C ALA A 70 -44.13 -22.77 -22.73
N THR A 71 -43.17 -22.32 -23.55
CA THR A 71 -43.35 -22.19 -25.01
C THR A 71 -43.55 -23.55 -25.66
N ALA A 72 -42.78 -24.57 -25.25
CA ALA A 72 -42.93 -25.94 -25.74
C ALA A 72 -44.28 -26.57 -25.35
N ALA A 73 -44.83 -26.21 -24.19
CA ALA A 73 -46.14 -26.68 -23.74
C ALA A 73 -47.32 -26.02 -24.49
N GLY A 74 -47.10 -24.89 -25.15
CA GLY A 74 -48.11 -24.20 -25.96
C GLY A 74 -49.23 -23.50 -25.18
N ASP A 75 -49.09 -23.37 -23.85
CA ASP A 75 -50.05 -22.67 -23.00
C ASP A 75 -49.78 -21.16 -23.00
N PRO A 76 -50.67 -20.33 -23.59
CA PRO A 76 -50.43 -18.89 -23.74
C PRO A 76 -50.33 -18.15 -22.41
N ASP A 77 -51.11 -18.54 -21.38
CA ASP A 77 -51.08 -17.89 -20.08
C ASP A 77 -49.77 -18.20 -19.36
N ARG A 78 -49.32 -19.46 -19.45
CA ARG A 78 -48.03 -19.88 -18.90
C ARG A 78 -46.85 -19.20 -19.60
N VAL A 79 -46.91 -19.03 -20.92
CA VAL A 79 -45.90 -18.29 -21.68
C VAL A 79 -45.87 -16.81 -21.26
N ALA A 80 -47.02 -16.17 -21.10
CA ALA A 80 -47.09 -14.78 -20.65
C ALA A 80 -46.48 -14.61 -19.25
N ALA A 81 -46.81 -15.52 -18.32
CA ALA A 81 -46.24 -15.51 -16.97
C ALA A 81 -44.71 -15.73 -16.98
N ALA A 82 -44.21 -16.68 -17.78
CA ALA A 82 -42.79 -16.96 -17.88
C ALA A 82 -42.00 -15.79 -18.49
N ARG A 83 -42.57 -15.07 -19.47
CA ARG A 83 -41.95 -13.85 -20.03
C ARG A 83 -41.78 -12.77 -18.97
N LEU A 84 -42.82 -12.51 -18.18
CA LEU A 84 -42.77 -11.54 -17.08
C LEU A 84 -41.70 -11.93 -16.05
N ALA A 85 -41.61 -13.21 -15.69
CA ALA A 85 -40.60 -13.72 -14.77
C ALA A 85 -39.17 -13.54 -15.32
N ARG A 86 -38.96 -13.88 -16.60
CA ARG A 86 -37.68 -13.70 -17.29
C ARG A 86 -37.26 -12.23 -17.37
N ASP A 87 -38.18 -11.34 -17.72
CA ASP A 87 -37.87 -9.91 -17.83
C ASP A 87 -37.55 -9.31 -16.45
N ALA A 88 -38.25 -9.73 -15.40
CA ALA A 88 -37.93 -9.33 -14.02
C ALA A 88 -36.57 -9.87 -13.55
N ALA A 89 -36.22 -11.11 -13.90
CA ALA A 89 -34.92 -11.71 -13.59
C ALA A 89 -33.80 -10.96 -14.32
N TRP A 90 -33.97 -10.71 -15.62
CA TRP A 90 -33.01 -9.96 -16.45
C TRP A 90 -32.82 -8.53 -15.94
N ALA A 91 -33.90 -7.80 -15.64
CA ALA A 91 -33.81 -6.43 -15.13
C ALA A 91 -33.07 -6.36 -13.78
N THR A 92 -33.21 -7.39 -12.94
CA THR A 92 -32.47 -7.49 -11.68
C THR A 92 -31.00 -7.80 -11.92
N PHE A 93 -30.70 -8.75 -12.81
CA PHE A 93 -29.35 -9.11 -13.20
C PHE A 93 -28.59 -7.92 -13.82
N ASP A 94 -29.19 -7.21 -14.77
CA ASP A 94 -28.59 -6.04 -15.42
C ASP A 94 -28.30 -4.90 -14.45
N ARG A 95 -29.28 -4.55 -13.60
CA ARG A 95 -29.09 -3.51 -12.57
C ARG A 95 -27.93 -3.87 -11.65
N PHE A 96 -27.94 -5.09 -11.12
CA PHE A 96 -26.88 -5.56 -10.24
C PHE A 96 -25.52 -5.64 -10.94
N GLY A 97 -25.48 -6.05 -12.20
CA GLY A 97 -24.24 -6.07 -13.00
C GLY A 97 -23.63 -4.67 -13.15
N ARG A 98 -24.46 -3.64 -13.38
CA ARG A 98 -23.98 -2.24 -13.42
C ARG A 98 -23.47 -1.75 -12.07
N ASP A 99 -24.15 -2.10 -10.99
CA ASP A 99 -23.72 -1.74 -9.64
C ASP A 99 -22.42 -2.44 -9.25
N LEU A 100 -22.27 -3.73 -9.60
CA LEU A 100 -21.04 -4.50 -9.41
C LEU A 100 -19.86 -3.89 -10.16
N LEU A 101 -20.05 -3.50 -11.43
CA LEU A 101 -19.00 -2.86 -12.21
C LEU A 101 -18.56 -1.54 -11.59
N ARG A 102 -19.52 -0.73 -11.12
CA ARG A 102 -19.25 0.54 -10.43
C ARG A 102 -18.45 0.30 -9.15
N GLU A 103 -18.90 -0.63 -8.32
CA GLU A 103 -18.25 -0.93 -7.04
C GLU A 103 -16.86 -1.54 -7.24
N SER A 104 -16.70 -2.44 -8.21
CA SER A 104 -15.40 -3.03 -8.53
C SER A 104 -14.41 -1.98 -9.04
N ALA A 105 -14.87 -1.03 -9.86
CA ALA A 105 -14.05 0.09 -10.29
C ALA A 105 -13.62 0.98 -9.11
N GLN A 106 -14.54 1.28 -8.18
CA GLN A 106 -14.23 2.05 -6.97
C GLN A 106 -13.19 1.36 -6.10
N LEU A 107 -13.32 0.05 -5.88
CA LEU A 107 -12.36 -0.76 -5.11
C LEU A 107 -10.96 -0.76 -5.76
N LEU A 108 -10.90 -0.90 -7.09
CA LEU A 108 -9.65 -0.85 -7.84
C LEU A 108 -9.01 0.54 -7.79
N THR A 109 -9.78 1.61 -7.98
CA THR A 109 -9.27 2.98 -7.87
C THR A 109 -8.71 3.24 -6.47
N ALA A 110 -9.45 2.87 -5.43
CA ALA A 110 -8.98 3.02 -4.06
C ALA A 110 -7.69 2.21 -3.81
N ASP A 111 -7.55 1.02 -4.39
CA ASP A 111 -6.32 0.23 -4.28
C ASP A 111 -5.11 0.90 -4.94
N LEU A 112 -5.31 1.45 -6.13
CA LEU A 112 -4.25 2.20 -6.83
C LEU A 112 -3.82 3.45 -6.06
N GLU A 113 -4.77 4.22 -5.53
CA GLU A 113 -4.48 5.41 -4.73
C GLU A 113 -3.68 5.07 -3.46
N ARG A 114 -4.02 3.96 -2.79
CA ARG A 114 -3.27 3.49 -1.62
C ARG A 114 -1.86 3.02 -1.97
N GLN A 115 -1.72 2.29 -3.07
CA GLN A 115 -0.40 1.82 -3.54
C GLN A 115 0.50 3.01 -3.90
N ASP A 116 -0.04 4.02 -4.58
CA ASP A 116 0.69 5.25 -4.89
C ASP A 116 1.15 5.98 -3.61
N ALA A 117 0.25 6.13 -2.63
CA ALA A 117 0.59 6.73 -1.33
C ALA A 117 1.71 5.95 -0.62
N LEU A 118 1.65 4.62 -0.61
CA LEU A 118 2.67 3.77 -0.02
C LEU A 118 4.02 3.92 -0.72
N LEU A 119 4.04 3.86 -2.05
CA LEU A 119 5.27 4.01 -2.83
C LEU A 119 5.90 5.40 -2.67
N SER A 120 5.07 6.45 -2.61
CA SER A 120 5.54 7.81 -2.34
C SER A 120 6.18 7.93 -0.95
N ARG A 121 5.59 7.28 0.07
CA ARG A 121 6.14 7.24 1.42
C ARG A 121 7.45 6.43 1.50
N VAL A 122 7.52 5.29 0.83
CA VAL A 122 8.76 4.47 0.73
C VAL A 122 9.90 5.29 0.12
N ARG A 123 9.64 6.04 -0.96
CA ARG A 123 10.65 6.93 -1.56
C ARG A 123 11.14 8.00 -0.58
N THR A 124 10.25 8.52 0.26
CA THR A 124 10.61 9.52 1.28
C THR A 124 11.48 8.89 2.37
N ALA A 125 11.15 7.67 2.81
CA ALA A 125 11.96 6.91 3.75
C ALA A 125 13.36 6.61 3.22
N TRP A 126 13.49 6.13 1.98
CA TRP A 126 14.81 5.93 1.34
C TRP A 126 15.62 7.22 1.24
N SER A 127 14.97 8.34 0.91
CA SER A 127 15.66 9.64 0.86
C SER A 127 16.18 10.08 2.24
N ALA A 128 15.44 9.77 3.31
CA ALA A 128 15.86 10.06 4.68
C ALA A 128 17.01 9.14 5.12
N GLU A 129 16.96 7.85 4.75
CA GLU A 129 18.02 6.88 4.99
C GLU A 129 19.31 7.26 4.28
N ASP A 130 19.23 7.63 2.99
CA ASP A 130 20.38 8.10 2.22
C ASP A 130 21.04 9.32 2.85
N ALA A 131 20.24 10.30 3.30
CA ALA A 131 20.75 11.48 3.99
C ALA A 131 21.47 11.13 5.32
N ALA A 132 20.90 10.19 6.09
CA ALA A 132 21.53 9.71 7.32
C ALA A 132 22.84 8.95 7.04
N HIS A 133 22.86 8.08 6.03
CA HIS A 133 24.06 7.36 5.61
C HIS A 133 25.16 8.31 5.10
N GLU A 134 24.80 9.30 4.29
CA GLU A 134 25.76 10.29 3.79
C GLU A 134 26.36 11.12 4.93
N ALA A 135 25.55 11.50 5.93
CA ALA A 135 26.03 12.23 7.11
C ALA A 135 26.95 11.37 7.99
N LEU A 136 26.68 10.06 8.10
CA LEU A 136 27.57 9.11 8.76
C LEU A 136 28.91 8.98 8.02
N ALA A 137 28.89 8.88 6.69
CA ALA A 137 30.07 8.70 5.85
C ALA A 137 30.96 9.95 5.76
N ARG A 138 30.36 11.15 5.78
CA ARG A 138 31.07 12.43 5.69
C ARG A 138 31.75 12.86 6.99
N SER A 139 31.57 12.12 8.07
CA SER A 139 32.07 12.53 9.38
C SER A 139 33.45 11.91 9.64
N PRO A 140 34.55 12.67 9.52
CA PRO A 140 35.88 12.17 9.85
C PRO A 140 35.98 12.08 11.37
N GLY A 141 36.65 11.03 11.86
CA GLY A 141 37.01 10.94 13.26
C GLY A 141 37.76 12.20 13.71
N ALA A 142 37.39 12.72 14.87
CA ALA A 142 38.18 13.68 15.62
C ALA A 142 39.56 13.07 15.92
N SER A 143 40.53 13.30 15.02
CA SER A 143 41.95 13.06 15.22
C SER A 143 42.73 14.27 14.69
N GLU A 144 42.45 15.45 15.25
CA GLU A 144 43.38 16.57 15.30
C GLU A 144 43.42 17.03 16.76
N ASN A 145 44.35 16.44 17.52
CA ASN A 145 44.96 17.01 18.71
C ASN A 145 46.30 16.25 18.91
N SER A 146 47.22 16.49 17.99
CA SER A 146 48.62 16.07 18.10
C SER A 146 49.53 17.03 17.32
N GLU A 147 49.35 18.34 17.50
CA GLU A 147 50.42 19.31 17.26
C GLU A 147 50.39 20.34 18.39
N GLY A 148 51.51 20.46 19.11
CA GLY A 148 51.69 21.49 20.13
C GLY A 148 52.37 21.06 21.42
N SER A 149 53.55 20.44 21.35
CA SER A 149 54.55 20.68 22.41
C SER A 149 55.85 21.06 21.72
N GLU A 150 55.99 22.37 21.55
CA GLU A 150 57.23 23.06 21.28
C GLU A 150 58.30 22.65 22.29
N GLY A 151 59.52 22.45 21.80
CA GLY A 151 60.72 22.16 22.58
C GLY A 151 61.94 22.50 21.74
N SER A 152 62.00 23.75 21.26
CA SER A 152 63.19 24.32 20.65
C SER A 152 64.24 24.58 21.73
N GLU A 153 65.31 23.80 21.76
CA GLU A 153 66.55 24.18 22.43
C GLU A 153 67.65 24.27 21.38
N GLY A 154 67.90 25.49 20.92
CA GLY A 154 69.10 25.84 20.19
C GLY A 154 70.26 25.97 21.18
N TYR A 155 71.32 25.21 20.94
CA TYR A 155 72.64 25.51 21.46
C TYR A 155 73.57 25.69 20.26
N ASP A 156 73.85 26.95 19.95
CA ASP A 156 75.00 27.41 19.18
C ASP A 156 75.78 28.36 20.08
N GLU A 157 76.90 27.88 20.64
CA GLU A 157 77.96 28.73 21.18
C GLU A 157 79.32 28.08 20.88
N GLY A 158 80.05 28.68 19.94
CA GLY A 158 81.25 29.41 20.33
C GLY A 158 82.58 28.62 20.40
N GLN A 159 83.29 28.67 19.28
CA GLN A 159 84.75 28.74 19.08
C GLN A 159 85.68 28.80 20.30
N GLY A 160 86.76 28.00 20.22
CA GLY A 160 88.01 28.13 20.95
C GLY A 160 89.02 27.07 20.53
#